data_AF-A0A8T7BVB3-F1
#
_entry.id   AF-A0A8T7BVB3-F1
#
_cell.length_a   1.000
_cell.length_b   1.000
_cell.length_c   1.000
_cell.angle_alpha   90.00
_cell.angle_beta   90.00
_cell.angle_gamma   90.00
#
_symmetry.space_group_name_H-M   'P 1'
#
loop_
_entity.id
_entity.type
_entity.pdbx_description
1 polymer ?
#
loop_
_entity_poly.entity_id
_entity_poly.type
_entity_poly.pdbx_seq_one_letter_code
_entity_poly.pdbx_strand_id
1 'polypeptide(L)'
;GFSFAIYGFMRKQMPTNAIPGLFIETLILLPFTLITLLWLHQEGHAAFLNHSLNTDLLLILGGPVTVLPLAFFTAGTRMLPMTTVGILFYVTPTLQFISGVYFLEEAFDSDRLIGFIGIWTGLAIFSYRLIWGNKAD
;
A
#
# COMPACT_ATOMS: atom_id res chain seq x y z
N GLY A 1 -2.78 8.68 5.29
CA GLY A 1 -4.09 8.38 4.66
C GLY A 1 -4.42 9.33 3.52
N PHE A 2 -4.54 10.62 3.81
CA PHE A 2 -4.99 11.65 2.85
C PHE A 2 -4.23 11.65 1.51
N SER A 3 -2.90 11.70 1.52
CA SER A 3 -2.08 11.72 0.29
C SER A 3 -2.33 10.50 -0.60
N PHE A 4 -2.53 9.33 0.00
CA PHE A 4 -2.77 8.09 -0.73
C PHE A 4 -4.19 8.00 -1.31
N ALA A 5 -5.18 8.54 -0.60
CA ALA A 5 -6.55 8.67 -1.12
C ALA A 5 -6.59 9.60 -2.35
N ILE A 6 -5.88 10.72 -2.30
CA ILE A 6 -5.72 11.64 -3.43
C ILE A 6 -4.99 10.95 -4.59
N TYR A 7 -3.88 10.26 -4.31
CA TYR A 7 -3.14 9.50 -5.32
C TYR A 7 -4.05 8.52 -6.06
N GLY A 8 -4.80 7.69 -5.31
CA GLY A 8 -5.74 6.73 -5.89
C GLY A 8 -6.82 7.41 -6.75
N PHE A 9 -7.34 8.56 -6.30
CA PHE A 9 -8.30 9.36 -7.06
C PHE A 9 -7.74 9.92 -8.36
N MET A 10 -6.54 10.52 -8.31
CA MET A 10 -5.87 11.05 -9.50
C MET A 10 -5.57 9.94 -10.52
N ARG A 11 -5.06 8.79 -10.05
CA ARG A 11 -4.77 7.62 -10.91
C ARG A 11 -6.01 7.02 -11.57
N LYS A 12 -7.15 7.09 -10.89
CA LYS A 12 -8.43 6.66 -11.44
C LYS A 12 -8.90 7.57 -12.58
N GLN A 13 -8.65 8.87 -12.49
CA GLN A 13 -9.05 9.84 -13.53
C GLN A 13 -8.08 9.91 -14.72
N MET A 14 -6.81 9.54 -14.54
CA MET A 14 -5.81 9.60 -15.62
C MET A 14 -6.04 8.51 -16.68
N PRO A 15 -6.01 8.83 -17.98
CA PRO A 15 -6.25 7.88 -19.08
C PRO A 15 -5.04 6.98 -19.43
N THR A 16 -3.95 7.02 -18.66
CA THR A 16 -2.71 6.30 -18.94
C THR A 16 -2.73 4.87 -18.39
N ASN A 17 -2.12 3.89 -19.04
CA ASN A 17 -2.04 2.53 -18.47
C ASN A 17 -1.26 2.51 -17.13
N ALA A 18 -1.61 1.58 -16.25
CA ALA A 18 -1.05 1.49 -14.89
C ALA A 18 0.49 1.41 -14.88
N ILE A 19 1.07 0.52 -15.69
CA ILE A 19 2.52 0.28 -15.72
C ILE A 19 3.29 1.49 -16.28
N PRO A 20 2.99 2.05 -17.48
CA PRO A 20 3.69 3.23 -17.97
C PRO A 20 3.57 4.44 -17.03
N GLY A 21 2.40 4.65 -16.43
CA GLY A 21 2.24 5.75 -15.48
C GLY A 21 3.12 5.59 -14.25
N LEU A 22 3.22 4.38 -13.70
CA LEU A 22 4.07 4.11 -12.54
C LEU A 22 5.57 4.23 -12.88
N PHE A 23 5.96 3.86 -14.09
CA PHE A 23 7.32 4.07 -14.59
C PHE A 23 7.69 5.56 -14.61
N ILE A 24 6.80 6.41 -15.13
CA ILE A 24 7.03 7.87 -15.14
C ILE A 24 7.10 8.44 -13.72
N GLU A 25 6.20 8.02 -12.81
CA GLU A 25 6.25 8.40 -11.40
C GLU A 25 7.60 8.04 -10.77
N THR A 26 8.12 6.85 -11.08
CA THR A 26 9.42 6.38 -10.60
C THR A 26 10.57 7.19 -11.20
N LEU A 27 10.51 7.52 -12.49
CA LEU A 27 11.51 8.37 -13.15
C LEU A 27 11.57 9.78 -12.57
N ILE A 28 10.41 10.35 -12.20
CA ILE A 28 10.34 11.66 -11.55
C ILE A 28 11.02 11.62 -10.17
N LEU A 29 10.87 10.51 -9.44
CA LEU A 29 11.51 10.32 -8.12
C LEU A 29 12.99 9.94 -8.21
N LEU A 30 13.45 9.42 -9.35
CA LEU A 30 14.82 8.99 -9.56
C LEU A 30 15.88 10.03 -9.20
N PRO A 31 15.84 11.31 -9.67
CA PRO A 31 16.87 12.29 -9.31
C PRO A 31 16.96 12.55 -7.81
N PHE A 32 15.84 12.63 -7.11
CA PHE A 32 15.81 12.81 -5.66
C PHE A 32 16.39 11.59 -4.93
N THR A 33 16.08 10.39 -5.43
CA THR A 33 16.61 9.12 -4.90
C THR A 33 18.12 9.01 -5.14
N LEU A 34 18.62 9.46 -6.30
CA LEU A 34 20.05 9.46 -6.60
C LEU A 34 20.81 10.46 -5.71
N ILE A 35 20.29 11.66 -5.51
CA ILE A 35 20.91 12.66 -4.61
C ILE A 35 21.02 12.11 -3.19
N THR A 36 19.94 11.51 -2.67
CA THR A 36 19.93 10.93 -1.32
C THR A 36 20.86 9.73 -1.20
N LEU A 37 20.95 8.86 -2.21
CA LEU A 37 21.91 7.75 -2.23
C LEU A 37 23.36 8.23 -2.25
N LEU A 38 23.69 9.25 -3.04
CA LEU A 38 25.03 9.82 -3.09
C LEU A 38 25.43 10.44 -1.75
N TRP A 39 24.51 11.18 -1.12
CA TRP A 39 24.72 11.74 0.21
C TRP A 39 24.94 10.63 1.26
N LEU A 40 24.09 9.60 1.26
CA LEU A 40 24.20 8.46 2.19
C LEU A 40 25.51 7.67 1.98
N HIS A 41 25.97 7.58 0.73
CA HIS A 41 27.24 6.94 0.40
C HIS A 41 28.44 7.73 0.95
N GLN A 42 28.41 9.07 0.85
CA GLN A 42 29.47 9.93 1.39
C GLN A 42 29.56 9.86 2.92
N GLU A 43 28.44 9.71 3.61
CA GLU A 43 28.41 9.54 5.07
C GLU A 43 28.76 8.11 5.52
N GLY A 44 29.01 7.19 4.59
CA GLY A 44 29.32 5.78 4.90
C GLY A 44 28.11 4.98 5.40
N HIS A 45 26.89 5.49 5.18
CA HIS A 45 25.64 4.87 5.60
C HIS A 45 24.92 4.10 4.48
N ALA A 46 25.46 4.11 3.26
CA ALA A 46 24.87 3.36 2.15
C ALA A 46 24.93 1.85 2.42
N ALA A 47 23.78 1.18 2.41
CA ALA A 47 23.71 -0.27 2.63
C ALA A 47 23.98 -1.09 1.35
N PHE A 48 23.51 -0.60 0.20
CA PHE A 48 23.65 -1.28 -1.09
C PHE A 48 25.13 -1.35 -1.51
N LEU A 49 25.61 -2.54 -1.90
CA LEU A 49 26.99 -2.87 -2.28
C LEU A 49 28.06 -2.68 -1.18
N ASN A 50 27.67 -2.31 0.03
CA ASN A 50 28.60 -1.98 1.12
C ASN A 50 28.41 -2.87 2.37
N HIS A 51 27.37 -3.71 2.42
CA HIS A 51 27.09 -4.56 3.59
C HIS A 51 27.21 -6.06 3.29
N SER A 52 26.28 -6.65 2.55
CA SER A 52 26.31 -8.09 2.22
C SER A 52 25.47 -8.40 0.98
N LEU A 53 25.83 -9.47 0.26
CA LEU A 53 25.05 -9.92 -0.90
C LEU A 53 23.58 -10.21 -0.55
N ASN A 54 23.31 -10.72 0.66
CA ASN A 54 21.94 -10.96 1.11
C ASN A 54 21.15 -9.66 1.24
N THR A 55 21.75 -8.63 1.85
CA THR A 55 21.15 -7.29 1.95
C THR A 55 20.89 -6.71 0.57
N ASP A 56 21.84 -6.85 -0.36
CA ASP A 56 21.69 -6.35 -1.74
C ASP A 56 20.55 -7.04 -2.48
N LEU A 57 20.41 -8.36 -2.33
CA LEU A 57 19.29 -9.11 -2.90
C LEU A 57 17.95 -8.65 -2.31
N LEU A 58 17.87 -8.44 -1.00
CA LEU A 58 16.65 -7.93 -0.35
C LEU A 58 16.29 -6.52 -0.84
N LEU A 59 17.29 -5.64 -1.02
CA LEU A 59 17.08 -4.29 -1.55
C LEU A 59 16.59 -4.32 -3.01
N ILE A 60 17.15 -5.20 -3.84
CA ILE A 60 16.68 -5.41 -5.22
C ILE A 60 15.24 -5.92 -5.23
N LEU A 61 14.91 -6.89 -4.37
CA LEU A 61 13.57 -7.46 -4.26
C LEU A 61 12.54 -6.46 -3.71
N GLY A 62 12.97 -5.45 -2.96
CA GLY A 62 12.11 -4.36 -2.50
C GLY A 62 11.40 -3.62 -3.65
N GLY A 63 12.03 -3.53 -4.82
CA GLY A 63 11.42 -2.94 -6.01
C GLY A 63 10.18 -3.71 -6.49
N PRO A 64 10.31 -4.98 -6.91
CA PRO A 64 9.16 -5.80 -7.31
C PRO A 64 8.07 -5.92 -6.23
N VAL A 65 8.45 -6.09 -4.96
CA VAL A 65 7.51 -6.20 -3.84
C VAL A 65 6.66 -4.94 -3.66
N THR A 66 7.15 -3.76 -4.04
CA THR A 66 6.40 -2.50 -3.95
C THR A 66 5.65 -2.15 -5.23
N VAL A 67 6.28 -2.33 -6.39
CA VAL A 67 5.72 -1.99 -7.70
C VAL A 67 4.55 -2.88 -8.07
N LEU A 68 4.61 -4.19 -7.79
CA LEU A 68 3.55 -5.13 -8.17
C LEU A 68 2.22 -4.84 -7.46
N PRO A 69 2.15 -4.72 -6.12
CA PRO A 69 0.91 -4.35 -5.44
C PRO A 69 0.37 -2.99 -5.89
N LEU A 70 1.23 -2.01 -6.14
CA LEU A 70 0.81 -0.68 -6.59
C LEU A 70 0.25 -0.70 -8.02
N ALA A 71 0.84 -1.51 -8.91
CA ALA A 71 0.31 -1.76 -10.24
C ALA A 71 -1.07 -2.44 -10.19
N PHE A 72 -1.23 -3.48 -9.36
CA PHE A 72 -2.54 -4.13 -9.16
C PHE A 72 -3.57 -3.18 -8.55
N PHE A 73 -3.16 -2.37 -7.58
CA PHE A 73 -4.03 -1.35 -6.99
C PHE A 73 -4.51 -0.36 -8.04
N THR A 74 -3.59 0.24 -8.81
CA THR A 74 -3.94 1.25 -9.82
C THR A 74 -4.77 0.67 -10.96
N ALA A 75 -4.61 -0.61 -11.28
CA ALA A 75 -5.52 -1.31 -12.19
C ALA A 75 -6.91 -1.52 -11.56
N GLY A 76 -6.97 -2.01 -10.32
CA GLY A 76 -8.22 -2.31 -9.60
C GLY A 76 -9.07 -1.09 -9.30
N THR A 77 -8.47 0.08 -9.00
CA THR A 77 -9.25 1.31 -8.72
C THR A 77 -10.04 1.82 -9.91
N ARG A 78 -9.66 1.43 -11.13
CA ARG A 78 -10.41 1.74 -12.35
C ARG A 78 -11.62 0.85 -12.53
N MET A 79 -11.57 -0.37 -12.01
CA MET A 79 -12.62 -1.37 -12.13
C MET A 79 -13.72 -1.22 -11.07
N LEU A 80 -13.43 -0.53 -9.95
CA LEU A 80 -14.32 -0.46 -8.80
C LEU A 80 -14.66 0.99 -8.43
N PRO A 81 -15.89 1.26 -7.91
CA PRO A 81 -16.21 2.54 -7.28
C PRO A 81 -15.22 2.89 -6.16
N MET A 82 -14.94 4.18 -5.95
CA MET A 82 -13.95 4.59 -4.92
C MET A 82 -14.39 4.24 -3.50
N THR A 83 -15.71 4.20 -3.26
CA THR A 83 -16.28 3.71 -2.00
C THR A 83 -15.88 2.25 -1.75
N THR A 84 -15.97 1.38 -2.76
CA THR A 84 -15.58 -0.03 -2.67
C THR A 84 -14.09 -0.19 -2.46
N VAL A 85 -13.26 0.60 -3.17
CA VAL A 85 -11.80 0.61 -2.96
C VAL A 85 -11.45 0.96 -1.51
N GLY A 86 -12.12 1.98 -0.94
CA GLY A 86 -11.95 2.37 0.45
C GLY A 86 -12.31 1.26 1.44
N ILE A 87 -13.39 0.53 1.20
CA ILE A 87 -13.78 -0.66 2.00
C ILE A 87 -12.69 -1.73 1.93
N LEU A 88 -12.18 -2.03 0.73
CA LEU A 88 -11.14 -3.07 0.55
C LEU A 88 -9.84 -2.73 1.27
N PHE A 89 -9.53 -1.45 1.49
CA PHE A 89 -8.35 -1.07 2.25
C PHE A 89 -8.39 -1.40 3.75
N TYR A 90 -9.53 -1.81 4.31
CA TYR A 90 -9.58 -2.39 5.65
C TYR A 90 -8.96 -3.80 5.73
N VAL A 91 -8.65 -4.42 4.59
CA VAL A 91 -7.82 -5.63 4.54
C VAL A 91 -6.39 -5.33 5.00
N THR A 92 -5.85 -4.15 4.69
CA THR A 92 -4.49 -3.77 5.09
C THR A 92 -4.26 -3.79 6.61
N PRO A 93 -5.06 -3.10 7.46
CA PRO A 93 -4.89 -3.18 8.90
C PRO A 93 -5.14 -4.58 9.45
N THR A 94 -5.96 -5.41 8.77
CA THR A 94 -6.15 -6.82 9.13
C THR A 94 -4.88 -7.64 8.92
N LEU A 95 -4.24 -7.48 7.75
CA LEU A 95 -2.96 -8.12 7.46
C LEU A 95 -1.86 -7.60 8.39
N GLN A 96 -1.84 -6.30 8.69
CA GLN A 96 -0.90 -5.73 9.65
C GLN A 96 -1.10 -6.28 11.06
N PHE A 97 -2.34 -6.43 11.51
CA PHE A 97 -2.65 -7.04 12.81
C PHE A 97 -2.20 -8.50 12.87
N ILE A 98 -2.53 -9.30 11.86
CA ILE A 98 -2.10 -10.70 11.76
C ILE A 98 -0.57 -10.77 11.75
N SER A 99 0.10 -9.94 10.95
CA SER A 99 1.56 -9.93 10.89
C SER A 99 2.22 -9.50 12.18
N GLY A 100 1.64 -8.52 12.89
CA GLY A 100 2.10 -8.09 14.21
C GLY A 100 2.08 -9.25 15.21
N VAL A 101 0.98 -9.99 15.27
CA VAL A 101 0.81 -11.09 16.23
C VAL A 101 1.63 -12.33 15.85
N TYR A 102 1.61 -12.74 14.58
CA TYR A 102 2.21 -14.02 14.16
C TYR A 102 3.66 -13.92 13.72
N PHE A 103 4.08 -12.84 13.07
CA PHE A 103 5.45 -12.71 12.54
C PHE A 103 6.34 -11.83 13.42
N LEU A 104 5.78 -10.79 14.03
CA LEU A 104 6.53 -9.87 14.90
C LEU A 104 6.39 -10.23 16.39
N GLU A 105 5.60 -11.25 16.72
CA GLU A 105 5.36 -11.75 18.08
C GLU A 105 4.94 -10.63 19.06
N GLU A 106 4.23 -9.61 18.56
CA GLU A 106 3.72 -8.53 19.41
C GLU A 106 2.65 -9.04 20.37
N ALA A 107 2.63 -8.49 21.59
CA ALA A 107 1.68 -8.87 22.62
C ALA A 107 0.23 -8.71 22.12
N PHE A 108 -0.52 -9.79 22.18
CA PHE A 108 -1.93 -9.82 21.81
C PHE A 108 -2.78 -9.17 22.91
N ASP A 109 -3.16 -7.92 22.69
CA ASP A 109 -4.00 -7.16 23.60
C ASP A 109 -5.48 -7.35 23.26
N SER A 110 -6.28 -7.73 24.27
CA SER A 110 -7.71 -7.97 24.12
C SER A 110 -8.47 -6.69 23.77
N ASP A 111 -7.99 -5.52 24.21
CA ASP A 111 -8.62 -4.24 23.90
C ASP A 111 -8.51 -3.90 22.41
N ARG A 112 -7.36 -4.21 21.79
CA ARG A 112 -7.15 -4.06 20.34
C ARG A 112 -8.07 -4.96 19.53
N LEU A 113 -8.32 -6.19 20.00
CA LEU A 113 -9.24 -7.11 19.35
C LEU A 113 -10.68 -6.57 19.37
N ILE A 114 -11.13 -6.03 20.50
CA ILE A 114 -12.48 -5.44 20.61
C ILE A 114 -12.65 -4.28 19.64
N GLY A 115 -11.65 -3.38 19.57
CA GLY A 115 -11.64 -2.28 18.60
C GLY A 115 -11.69 -2.78 17.16
N PHE A 116 -10.90 -3.81 16.84
CA PHE A 116 -10.86 -4.43 15.51
C PHE A 116 -12.21 -5.05 15.12
N ILE A 117 -12.87 -5.78 16.03
CA ILE A 117 -14.22 -6.33 15.82
C ILE A 117 -15.24 -5.21 15.61
N GLY A 118 -15.15 -4.11 16.38
CA GLY A 118 -16.02 -2.95 16.22
C GLY A 118 -15.91 -2.32 14.83
N ILE A 119 -14.69 -2.12 14.33
CA ILE A 119 -14.44 -1.60 12.98
C ILE A 119 -15.06 -2.52 11.91
N TRP A 120 -14.81 -3.83 12.00
CA TRP A 120 -15.35 -4.81 11.05
C TRP A 120 -16.87 -4.91 11.10
N THR A 121 -17.47 -4.79 12.28
CA THR A 121 -18.93 -4.77 12.45
C THR A 121 -19.52 -3.56 11.73
N GLY A 122 -18.96 -2.35 11.94
CA GLY A 122 -19.38 -1.15 11.23
C GLY A 122 -19.21 -1.28 9.71
N LEU A 123 -18.11 -1.87 9.26
CA LEU A 123 -17.83 -2.10 7.85
C LEU A 123 -18.84 -3.09 7.22
N ALA A 124 -19.21 -4.15 7.94
CA ALA A 124 -20.19 -5.13 7.50
C ALA A 124 -21.57 -4.48 7.31
N ILE A 125 -21.99 -3.66 8.27
CA ILE A 125 -23.25 -2.91 8.19
C ILE A 125 -23.24 -1.95 7.00
N PHE A 126 -22.15 -1.19 6.82
CA PHE A 126 -22.02 -0.26 5.69
C PHE A 126 -22.03 -0.99 4.35
N SER A 127 -21.28 -2.08 4.23
CA SER A 127 -21.21 -2.90 3.01
C SER A 127 -22.56 -3.53 2.67
N TYR A 128 -23.28 -4.04 3.68
CA TYR A 128 -24.64 -4.57 3.50
C TYR A 128 -25.57 -3.52 2.90
N ARG A 129 -25.58 -2.31 3.47
CA ARG A 129 -26.39 -1.20 2.97
C ARG A 129 -25.98 -0.77 1.55
N LEU A 130 -24.69 -0.72 1.26
CA LEU A 130 -24.18 -0.37 -0.07
C LEU A 130 -24.64 -1.36 -1.14
N ILE A 131 -24.56 -2.67 -0.86
CA ILE A 131 -24.98 -3.73 -1.80
C ILE A 131 -26.50 -3.74 -1.97
N TRP A 132 -27.26 -3.55 -0.89
CA TRP A 132 -28.73 -3.56 -0.95
C TRP A 132 -29.30 -2.32 -1.64
N GLY A 133 -28.73 -1.13 -1.38
CA GLY A 133 -29.14 0.11 -2.03
C GLY A 133 -28.94 0.08 -3.54
N ASN A 134 -27.85 -0.51 -4.03
CA ASN A 134 -27.54 -0.61 -5.45
C ASN A 134 -28.41 -1.65 -6.22
N LYS A 135 -29.29 -2.38 -5.52
CA LYS A 135 -30.28 -3.30 -6.13
C LYS A 135 -31.67 -2.66 -6.26
N ALA A 136 -31.89 -1.50 -5.64
CA ALA A 136 -33.18 -0.82 -5.63
C ALA A 136 -33.34 0.22 -6.77
N ASP A 137 -32.26 0.44 -7.54
CA ASP A 137 -32.18 1.24 -8.76
C ASP A 137 -31.96 0.32 -9.98
#